data_AF-A0A7W0H991-F1
#
_entry.id   AF-A0A7W0H991-F1
#
_cell.length_a   1.000
_cell.length_b   1.000
_cell.length_c   1.000
_cell.angle_alpha   90.00
_cell.angle_beta   90.00
_cell.angle_gamma   90.00
#
_symmetry.space_group_name_H-M   'P 1'
#
loop_
_entity.id
_entity.type
_entity.pdbx_description
1 polymer ?
#
loop_
_entity_poly.entity_id
_entity_poly.type
_entity_poly.pdbx_seq_one_letter_code
_entity_poly.pdbx_strand_id
1 'polypeptide(L)'
;MSTAASEVDEDQHGEPSLKRVMGPKLLLLFIVGDILGTGVYALTGDVAGEVGGAAWAPFLVAFIVATMTAFSYLELVTKYPQAAGAALYTHKAFGIHFVTFIVAFTVMSSGITSASTASKAFA
;
A
#
# COMPACT_ATOMS: atom_id res chain seq x y z
N MET A 1 54.56 -10.92 31.56
CA MET A 1 54.16 -9.64 32.18
C MET A 1 53.55 -8.81 31.06
N SER A 2 52.23 -8.92 30.88
CA SER A 2 51.23 -7.98 31.43
C SER A 2 51.14 -6.76 30.49
N THR A 3 50.16 -6.73 29.57
CA THR A 3 48.84 -6.04 29.70
C THR A 3 48.82 -4.94 28.61
N ALA A 4 47.76 -4.53 27.90
CA ALA A 4 46.31 -4.61 27.96
C ALA A 4 45.81 -4.47 26.49
N ALA A 5 44.68 -5.09 26.09
CA ALA A 5 43.39 -4.43 25.88
C ALA A 5 43.41 -3.21 24.92
N SER A 6 42.87 -3.42 23.70
CA SER A 6 42.15 -2.45 22.83
C SER A 6 41.85 -3.19 21.53
N GLU A 7 40.66 -3.31 20.97
CA GLU A 7 39.31 -2.87 21.26
C GLU A 7 38.41 -3.91 20.58
N VAL A 8 37.43 -4.45 21.30
CA VAL A 8 36.26 -5.06 20.66
C VAL A 8 35.45 -3.86 20.15
N ASP A 9 35.40 -3.69 18.83
CA ASP A 9 34.55 -2.70 18.17
C ASP A 9 33.09 -3.16 18.32
N GLU A 10 32.47 -2.78 19.43
CA GLU A 10 31.04 -2.86 19.67
C GLU A 10 30.33 -1.72 18.92
N ASP A 11 29.40 -2.13 18.04
CA ASP A 11 28.13 -1.45 17.75
C ASP A 11 28.17 -0.02 17.19
N GLN A 12 28.55 0.10 15.92
CA GLN A 12 27.94 1.13 15.07
C GLN A 12 26.62 0.59 14.51
N HIS A 13 25.52 1.28 14.84
CA HIS A 13 24.15 1.03 14.37
C HIS A 13 24.05 1.14 12.84
N GLY A 14 24.54 0.12 12.13
CA GLY A 14 24.35 -0.05 10.70
C GLY A 14 22.94 -0.54 10.45
N GLU A 15 22.05 0.35 10.04
CA GLU A 15 20.70 -0.06 9.61
C GLU A 15 20.81 -1.23 8.61
N PRO A 16 20.11 -2.36 8.84
CA PRO A 16 20.20 -3.50 7.95
C PRO A 16 19.72 -3.09 6.55
N SER A 17 20.66 -2.93 5.62
CA SER A 17 20.32 -2.54 4.25
C SER A 17 19.68 -3.73 3.55
N LEU A 18 18.36 -3.65 3.34
CA LEU A 18 17.64 -4.67 2.58
C LEU A 18 18.22 -4.77 1.15
N LYS A 19 18.49 -5.99 0.70
CA LYS A 19 18.88 -6.25 -0.70
C LYS A 19 17.73 -5.79 -1.61
N ARG A 20 17.98 -4.80 -2.47
CA ARG A 20 17.01 -4.30 -3.46
C ARG A 20 16.79 -5.35 -4.55
N VAL A 21 15.89 -6.30 -4.28
CA VAL A 21 15.49 -7.38 -5.21
C VAL A 21 14.25 -7.05 -6.02
N MET A 22 13.46 -6.06 -5.58
CA MET A 22 12.26 -5.61 -6.30
C MET A 22 12.64 -4.69 -7.46
N GLY A 23 12.85 -5.29 -8.64
CA GLY A 23 12.94 -4.55 -9.90
C GLY A 23 11.58 -4.04 -10.37
N PRO A 24 11.53 -3.15 -11.38
CA PRO A 24 10.29 -2.55 -11.89
C PRO A 24 9.25 -3.58 -12.36
N LYS A 25 9.71 -4.71 -12.93
CA LYS A 25 8.81 -5.80 -13.34
C LYS A 25 8.16 -6.53 -12.17
N LEU A 26 8.91 -6.79 -11.09
CA LEU A 26 8.37 -7.43 -9.89
C LEU A 26 7.41 -6.48 -9.16
N LEU A 27 7.73 -5.18 -9.11
CA LEU A 27 6.85 -4.16 -8.54
C LEU A 27 5.53 -4.05 -9.32
N LEU A 28 5.60 -4.05 -10.66
CA LEU A 28 4.40 -4.04 -11.48
C LEU A 28 3.54 -5.28 -11.22
N LEU A 29 4.15 -6.46 -11.19
CA LEU A 29 3.43 -7.70 -10.88
C LEU A 29 2.80 -7.67 -9.49
N PHE A 30 3.52 -7.14 -8.49
CA PHE A 30 3.02 -6.98 -7.13
C PHE A 30 1.79 -6.07 -7.08
N ILE A 31 1.85 -4.89 -7.71
CA ILE A 31 0.73 -3.93 -7.74
C ILE A 31 -0.48 -4.53 -8.47
N VAL A 32 -0.26 -5.20 -9.59
CA VAL A 32 -1.35 -5.86 -10.33
C VAL A 32 -2.00 -6.95 -9.47
N GLY A 33 -1.20 -7.76 -8.77
CA GLY A 33 -1.70 -8.79 -7.85
C GLY A 33 -2.45 -8.23 -6.64
N ASP A 34 -2.02 -7.10 -6.11
CA ASP A 34 -2.67 -6.40 -4.99
C ASP A 34 -4.03 -5.82 -5.38
N ILE A 35 -4.16 -5.28 -6.60
CA ILE A 35 -5.43 -4.73 -7.11
C ILE A 35 -6.41 -5.83 -7.52
N LEU A 36 -5.90 -6.92 -8.12
CA LEU A 36 -6.72 -8.06 -8.58
C LEU A 36 -7.10 -8.96 -7.40
N GLY A 37 -8.07 -8.51 -6.60
CA GLY A 37 -8.61 -9.23 -5.46
C GLY A 37 -9.99 -9.83 -5.69
N THR A 38 -10.65 -10.17 -4.59
CA THR A 38 -12.00 -10.73 -4.55
C THR A 38 -13.04 -9.88 -5.26
N GLY A 39 -12.84 -8.56 -5.34
CA GLY A 39 -13.77 -7.62 -5.98
C GLY A 39 -14.08 -7.96 -7.44
N VAL A 40 -13.07 -8.25 -8.26
CA VAL A 40 -13.28 -8.53 -9.69
C VAL A 40 -13.98 -9.87 -9.90
N TYR A 41 -13.77 -10.85 -9.02
CA TYR A 41 -14.33 -12.19 -9.17
C TYR A 41 -15.71 -12.34 -8.53
N ALA A 42 -15.95 -11.71 -7.37
CA ALA A 42 -17.19 -11.85 -6.63
C ALA A 42 -18.20 -10.74 -6.96
N LEU A 43 -17.78 -9.48 -7.10
CA LEU A 43 -18.72 -8.36 -7.23
C LEU A 43 -19.10 -8.02 -8.68
N THR A 44 -18.32 -8.44 -9.67
CA THR A 44 -18.61 -8.12 -11.08
C THR A 44 -19.94 -8.69 -11.54
N GLY A 45 -20.32 -9.89 -11.06
CA GLY A 45 -21.60 -10.51 -11.38
C GLY A 45 -22.79 -9.75 -10.80
N ASP A 46 -22.70 -9.34 -9.53
CA ASP A 46 -23.74 -8.57 -8.85
C ASP A 46 -23.93 -7.19 -9.51
N VAL A 47 -22.84 -6.50 -9.85
CA VAL A 47 -22.90 -5.23 -10.57
C VAL A 47 -23.49 -5.40 -11.96
N ALA A 48 -23.18 -6.50 -12.66
CA ALA A 48 -23.78 -6.81 -13.95
C ALA A 48 -25.28 -7.17 -13.83
N GLY A 49 -25.71 -7.76 -12.72
CA GLY A 49 -27.11 -8.03 -12.40
C GLY A 49 -27.92 -6.75 -12.15
N GLU A 50 -27.36 -5.80 -11.40
CA GLU A 50 -28.02 -4.54 -11.04
C GLU A 50 -28.10 -3.56 -12.23
N VAL A 51 -27.01 -3.45 -13.01
CA VAL A 51 -26.87 -2.47 -14.10
C VAL A 51 -27.24 -3.07 -15.47
N GLY A 52 -27.41 -4.40 -15.54
CA GLY A 52 -27.74 -5.13 -16.76
C GLY A 52 -26.70 -4.95 -17.87
N GLY A 53 -27.15 -4.78 -19.11
CA GLY A 53 -26.27 -4.60 -20.28
C GLY A 53 -25.37 -3.36 -20.26
N ALA A 54 -25.59 -2.44 -19.30
CA ALA A 54 -24.79 -1.23 -19.12
C ALA A 54 -23.66 -1.39 -18.08
N ALA A 55 -23.34 -2.61 -17.65
CA ALA A 55 -22.28 -2.89 -16.66
C ALA A 55 -20.92 -2.25 -16.98
N TRP A 56 -20.60 -1.99 -18.26
CA TRP A 56 -19.37 -1.32 -18.68
C TRP A 56 -19.27 0.14 -18.21
N ALA A 57 -20.41 0.82 -18.03
CA ALA A 57 -20.46 2.23 -17.64
C ALA A 57 -19.89 2.49 -16.22
N PRO A 58 -20.30 1.78 -15.14
CA PRO A 58 -19.72 1.98 -13.82
C PRO A 58 -18.22 1.63 -13.77
N PHE A 59 -17.77 0.61 -14.50
CA PHE A 59 -16.34 0.30 -14.60
C PHE A 59 -15.55 1.42 -15.28
N LEU A 60 -16.10 2.03 -16.34
CA LEU A 60 -15.45 3.14 -17.03
C LEU A 60 -15.36 4.38 -16.12
N VAL A 61 -16.43 4.70 -15.39
CA VAL A 61 -16.43 5.81 -14.42
C VAL A 61 -15.40 5.55 -13.31
N ALA A 62 -15.39 4.34 -12.73
CA ALA A 62 -14.42 3.96 -11.71
C ALA A 62 -12.97 4.05 -12.23
N PHE A 63 -12.72 3.64 -13.48
CA PHE A 63 -11.41 3.72 -14.12
C PHE A 63 -10.90 5.17 -14.27
N ILE A 64 -11.78 6.12 -14.61
CA ILE A 64 -11.41 7.54 -14.71
C ILE A 64 -10.97 8.08 -13.34
N VAL A 65 -11.77 7.82 -12.30
CA VAL A 65 -11.47 8.24 -10.92
C VAL A 65 -10.19 7.60 -10.40
N ALA A 66 -9.99 6.31 -10.66
CA ALA A 66 -8.76 5.59 -10.32
C ALA A 66 -7.54 6.18 -11.03
N THR A 67 -7.67 6.54 -12.32
CA THR A 67 -6.57 7.14 -13.10
C THR A 67 -6.16 8.50 -12.54
N MET A 68 -7.13 9.36 -12.20
CA MET A 68 -6.84 10.65 -11.55
C MET A 68 -6.11 10.47 -10.20
N THR A 69 -6.52 9.46 -9.44
CA THR A 69 -5.88 9.11 -8.17
C THR A 69 -4.46 8.60 -8.39
N ALA A 70 -4.25 7.73 -9.38
CA ALA A 70 -2.93 7.19 -9.73
C ALA A 70 -1.95 8.30 -10.15
N PHE A 71 -2.38 9.27 -10.96
CA PHE A 71 -1.54 10.42 -11.30
C PHE A 71 -1.13 11.25 -10.08
N SER A 72 -2.05 11.46 -9.14
CA SER A 72 -1.76 12.17 -7.88
C SER A 72 -0.71 11.43 -7.04
N TYR A 73 -0.79 10.10 -6.97
CA TYR A 73 0.24 9.27 -6.32
C TYR A 73 1.56 9.27 -7.08
N LEU A 74 1.54 9.30 -8.42
CA LEU A 74 2.75 9.33 -9.25
C LEU A 74 3.54 10.63 -9.04
N GLU A 75 2.86 11.77 -8.96
CA GLU A 75 3.48 13.06 -8.61
C GLU A 75 4.08 13.03 -7.20
N LEU A 76 3.42 12.37 -6.24
CA LEU A 76 3.92 12.26 -4.87
C LEU A 76 5.15 11.35 -4.76
N VAL A 77 5.13 10.19 -5.43
CA VAL A 77 6.24 9.22 -5.44
C VAL A 77 7.47 9.80 -6.14
N THR A 78 7.29 10.58 -7.21
CA THR A 78 8.39 11.25 -7.90
C THR A 78 8.97 12.42 -7.09
N LYS A 79 8.14 13.12 -6.30
CA LYS A 79 8.59 14.21 -5.41
C LYS A 79 9.25 13.72 -4.12
N TYR A 80 8.86 12.57 -3.58
CA TYR A 80 9.40 12.01 -2.33
C TYR A 80 9.74 10.52 -2.48
N PRO A 81 10.91 10.18 -3.06
CA PRO A 81 11.33 8.79 -3.27
C PRO A 81 11.87 8.14 -1.99
N GLN A 82 11.10 8.16 -0.91
CA GLN A 82 11.39 7.42 0.32
C GLN A 82 10.48 6.19 0.41
N ALA A 83 11.01 5.09 0.95
CA ALA A 83 10.26 3.88 1.26
C ALA A 83 9.33 4.15 2.44
N ALA A 84 8.19 4.76 2.14
CA ALA A 84 7.27 5.36 3.08
C ALA A 84 5.86 5.04 2.61
N GLY A 85 5.14 4.13 3.27
CA GLY A 85 3.70 3.98 3.04
C GLY A 85 2.92 5.24 3.46
N ALA A 86 1.58 5.21 3.39
CA ALA A 86 0.71 6.32 3.79
C ALA A 86 1.07 6.94 5.17
N ALA A 87 1.53 6.12 6.13
CA ALA A 87 1.91 6.55 7.47
C ALA A 87 3.11 7.51 7.54
N LEU A 88 4.12 7.34 6.68
CA LEU A 88 5.26 8.28 6.64
C LEU A 88 4.89 9.57 5.90
N TYR A 89 3.99 9.51 4.91
CA TYR A 89 3.45 10.72 4.27
C TYR A 89 2.63 11.57 5.24
N THR A 90 1.79 10.97 6.09
CA THR A 90 1.04 11.71 7.12
C THR A 90 1.96 12.23 8.23
N HIS A 91 2.95 11.44 8.65
CA HIS A 91 3.92 11.88 9.66
C HIS A 91 4.77 13.07 9.18
N LYS A 92 5.15 13.08 7.90
CA LYS A 92 5.99 14.13 7.30
C LYS A 92 5.19 15.35 6.82
N ALA A 93 3.91 15.20 6.46
CA ALA A 93 3.06 16.29 5.99
C ALA A 93 2.35 17.06 7.10
N PHE A 94 1.91 16.39 8.18
CA PHE A 94 1.09 17.05 9.22
C PHE A 94 1.85 17.43 10.48
N GLY A 95 2.94 16.75 10.85
CA GLY A 95 3.66 17.03 12.10
C GLY A 95 2.83 16.86 13.39
N ILE A 96 1.57 16.43 13.28
CA ILE A 96 0.60 16.27 14.37
C ILE A 96 0.28 14.78 14.50
N HIS A 97 0.76 14.16 15.59
CA HIS A 97 0.64 12.72 15.86
C HIS A 97 -0.80 12.21 15.82
N PHE A 98 -1.78 13.06 16.17
CA PHE A 98 -3.20 12.72 16.21
C PHE A 98 -3.81 12.43 14.82
N VAL A 99 -3.45 13.21 13.80
CA VAL A 99 -4.00 13.01 12.44
C VAL A 99 -3.42 11.74 11.82
N THR A 100 -2.12 11.50 12.01
CA THR A 100 -1.47 10.25 11.61
C THR A 100 -2.10 9.04 12.29
N PHE A 101 -2.44 9.14 13.58
CA PHE A 101 -3.12 8.07 14.32
C PHE A 101 -4.50 7.77 13.74
N ILE A 102 -5.32 8.78 13.46
CA ILE A 102 -6.64 8.58 12.86
C ILE A 102 -6.53 7.94 11.48
N VAL A 103 -5.66 8.45 10.61
CA VAL A 103 -5.48 7.90 9.25
C VAL A 103 -4.97 6.45 9.33
N ALA A 104 -3.99 6.17 10.18
CA ALA A 104 -3.49 4.81 10.39
C ALA A 104 -4.59 3.88 10.90
N PHE A 105 -5.40 4.32 11.86
CA PHE A 105 -6.53 3.56 12.39
C PHE A 105 -7.57 3.28 11.30
N THR A 106 -7.97 4.29 10.52
CA THR A 106 -8.93 4.14 9.43
C THR A 106 -8.44 3.17 8.36
N VAL A 107 -7.16 3.27 7.96
CA VAL A 107 -6.55 2.33 7.01
C VAL A 107 -6.55 0.91 7.56
N MET A 108 -6.20 0.73 8.84
CA MET A 108 -6.24 -0.58 9.50
C MET A 108 -7.66 -1.16 9.54
N SER A 109 -8.66 -0.38 9.94
CA SER A 109 -10.06 -0.80 9.97
C SER A 109 -10.58 -1.15 8.57
N SER A 110 -10.18 -0.39 7.54
CA SER A 110 -10.50 -0.69 6.15
C SER A 110 -9.89 -2.02 5.71
N GLY A 111 -8.64 -2.30 6.08
CA GLY A 111 -7.98 -3.58 5.82
C GLY A 111 -8.70 -4.77 6.46
N ILE A 112 -9.08 -4.65 7.73
CA ILE A 112 -9.82 -5.68 8.47
C ILE A 112 -11.19 -5.94 7.81
N THR A 113 -11.88 -4.87 7.41
CA THR A 113 -13.18 -4.97 6.73
C THR A 113 -13.03 -5.68 5.38
N SER A 114 -12.02 -5.32 4.59
CA SER A 114 -11.72 -5.97 3.31
C SER A 114 -11.41 -7.46 3.47
N ALA A 115 -10.57 -7.82 4.44
CA ALA A 115 -10.27 -9.22 4.74
C ALA A 115 -11.53 -10.01 5.15
N SER A 116 -12.40 -9.41 5.97
CA SER A 116 -13.66 -10.03 6.39
C SER A 116 -14.61 -10.26 5.21
N THR A 117 -14.72 -9.30 4.29
CA THR A 117 -15.53 -9.43 3.08
C THR A 117 -14.97 -10.51 2.16
N ALA A 118 -13.64 -10.59 1.99
CA ALA A 118 -12.99 -11.65 1.24
C ALA A 118 -13.26 -13.03 1.82
N SER A 119 -13.23 -13.19 3.15
CA SER A 119 -13.62 -14.46 3.80
C SER A 119 -15.06 -14.86 3.52
N LYS A 120 -16.01 -13.90 3.53
CA LYS A 120 -17.41 -14.18 3.19
C LYS A 120 -17.63 -14.50 1.70
N ALA A 121 -16.79 -13.96 0.82
CA ALA A 121 -16.89 -14.22 -0.62
C ALA A 121 -16.39 -15.63 -1.01
N PHE A 122 -15.60 -16.29 -0.14
CA PHE A 122 -15.02 -17.61 -0.39
C PHE A 122 -15.46 -18.70 0.59
N ALA A 123 -16.24 -18.36 1.62
CA ALA A 123 -16.87 -19.30 2.54
C ALA A 123 -18.29 -19.64 2.05
#